data_AF-A0A0D8XH85-F1
#
_entry.id   AF-A0A0D8XH85-F1
#
_cell.length_a   1.000
_cell.length_b   1.000
_cell.length_c   1.000
_cell.angle_alpha   90.00
_cell.angle_beta   90.00
_cell.angle_gamma   90.00
#
_symmetry.space_group_name_H-M   'P 1'
#
loop_
_entity.id
_entity.type
_entity.pdbx_description
1 polymer ?
#
loop_
_entity_poly.entity_id
_entity_poly.type
_entity_poly.pdbx_seq_one_letter_code
_entity_poly.pdbx_strand_id
1 'polypeptide(L)'
;MLRSFTLPYAPSNSETHVIRHDICVYWQLVPIFGCFFSSLLLLNVALDRLLSLRKIYITIDKNYRKLYMTSQTLPSVLYASIMVIWIYAEGEDNKMVVCVITAPMNGSIYIVFVKSILLFNILILACYISFMFLVKKVHMSKLFTKYLSYCASSSWMILN
;
A
#
# COMPACT_ATOMS: atom_id res chain seq x y z
N MET A 1 -19.09 -10.68 13.56
CA MET A 1 -19.60 -12.05 13.75
C MET A 1 -18.80 -12.99 12.88
N LEU A 2 -17.63 -13.43 13.33
CA LEU A 2 -16.84 -14.48 12.67
C LEU A 2 -15.96 -15.15 13.72
N ARG A 3 -16.51 -16.29 14.16
CA ARG A 3 -15.95 -17.46 14.84
C ARG A 3 -14.60 -17.31 15.55
N SER A 4 -14.70 -17.49 16.87
CA SER A 4 -13.83 -18.34 17.68
C SER A 4 -13.12 -19.42 16.86
N PHE A 5 -11.83 -19.22 16.60
CA PHE A 5 -10.94 -20.26 16.13
C PHE A 5 -10.47 -21.07 17.34
N THR A 6 -11.38 -21.86 17.92
CA THR A 6 -11.00 -23.01 18.74
C THR A 6 -10.43 -24.06 17.80
N LEU A 7 -9.10 -24.07 17.62
CA LEU A 7 -8.42 -25.18 16.97
C LEU A 7 -8.53 -26.43 17.85
N PRO A 8 -8.88 -27.59 17.28
CA PRO A 8 -9.08 -28.81 18.03
C PRO A 8 -7.74 -29.35 18.56
N TYR A 9 -7.78 -29.81 19.81
CA TYR A 9 -6.75 -30.59 20.46
C TYR A 9 -6.52 -31.90 19.67
N ALA A 10 -5.36 -32.02 19.00
CA ALA A 10 -4.91 -33.25 18.37
C ALA A 10 -3.77 -33.85 19.21
N PRO A 11 -3.86 -35.13 19.65
CA PRO A 11 -2.79 -35.76 20.40
C PRO A 11 -1.82 -36.54 19.47
N SER A 12 -0.55 -36.57 19.91
CA SER A 12 0.54 -37.52 19.56
C SER A 12 1.66 -37.05 18.60
N ASN A 13 2.87 -36.98 19.18
CA ASN A 13 4.18 -37.28 18.60
C ASN A 13 4.70 -36.48 17.40
N SER A 14 4.88 -35.18 17.59
CA SER A 14 6.08 -34.48 17.08
C SER A 14 6.41 -33.34 18.06
N GLU A 15 7.70 -33.08 18.24
CA GLU A 15 8.27 -32.28 19.33
C GLU A 15 7.62 -30.90 19.47
N THR A 16 7.44 -30.48 20.72
CA THR A 16 6.57 -29.38 21.16
C THR A 16 7.01 -28.00 20.63
N HIS A 17 6.46 -27.56 19.49
CA HIS A 17 6.52 -26.17 18.98
C HIS A 17 5.59 -25.21 19.74
N VAL A 18 5.51 -25.34 21.06
CA VAL A 18 4.77 -24.40 21.91
C VAL A 18 5.80 -23.41 22.45
N ILE A 19 5.79 -22.20 21.89
CA ILE A 19 6.75 -21.15 22.23
C ILE A 19 6.05 -20.16 23.14
N ARG A 20 6.82 -19.53 24.02
CA ARG A 20 6.32 -18.44 24.86
C ARG A 20 5.83 -17.29 23.96
N HIS A 21 4.66 -16.75 24.28
CA HIS A 21 3.96 -15.78 23.44
C HIS A 21 4.82 -14.54 23.13
N ASP A 22 5.58 -14.04 24.09
CA ASP A 22 6.55 -12.94 23.96
C ASP A 22 7.58 -13.12 22.81
N ILE A 23 8.23 -14.29 22.74
CA ILE A 23 9.23 -14.62 21.71
C ILE A 23 8.56 -14.71 20.35
N CYS A 24 7.33 -15.25 20.33
CA CYS A 24 6.54 -15.34 19.13
C CYS A 24 6.20 -13.97 18.53
N VAL A 25 5.70 -13.05 19.37
CA VAL A 25 5.32 -11.69 18.96
C VAL A 25 6.52 -10.94 18.38
N TYR A 26 7.71 -11.09 18.98
CA TYR A 26 8.92 -10.45 18.48
C TYR A 26 9.31 -10.92 17.08
N TRP A 27 9.25 -12.23 16.82
CA TRP A 27 9.49 -12.80 15.49
C TRP A 27 8.42 -12.41 14.47
N GLN A 28 7.16 -12.30 14.90
CA GLN A 28 6.04 -11.91 14.06
C GLN A 28 6.02 -10.40 13.74
N LEU A 29 6.71 -9.59 14.52
CA LEU A 29 6.75 -8.13 14.35
C LEU A 29 7.32 -7.71 12.99
N VAL A 30 8.39 -8.38 12.56
CA VAL A 30 9.08 -8.13 11.29
C VAL A 30 8.17 -8.34 10.07
N PRO A 31 7.50 -9.49 9.89
CA PRO A 31 6.59 -9.68 8.76
C PRO A 31 5.36 -8.75 8.83
N ILE A 32 4.83 -8.45 10.02
CA ILE A 32 3.71 -7.52 10.18
C ILE A 32 4.11 -6.11 9.72
N PHE A 33 5.27 -5.62 10.16
CA PHE A 33 5.82 -4.35 9.71
C PHE A 33 6.01 -4.32 8.18
N GLY A 34 6.54 -5.41 7.62
CA GLY A 34 6.69 -5.56 6.17
C GLY A 34 5.38 -5.49 5.40
N CYS A 35 4.31 -6.13 5.89
CA CYS A 35 2.99 -6.09 5.24
C CYS A 35 2.39 -4.68 5.20
N PHE A 36 2.51 -3.92 6.31
CA PHE A 36 2.05 -2.52 6.36
C PHE A 36 2.86 -1.62 5.44
N PHE A 37 4.18 -1.73 5.52
CA PHE A 37 5.09 -0.94 4.71
C PHE A 37 4.86 -1.19 3.22
N SER A 38 4.73 -2.45 2.81
CA SER A 38 4.49 -2.83 1.41
C SER A 38 3.16 -2.27 0.86
N SER A 39 2.08 -2.31 1.64
CA SER A 39 0.77 -1.83 1.19
C SER A 39 0.77 -0.32 0.96
N LEU A 40 1.42 0.44 1.86
CA LEU A 40 1.55 1.89 1.73
C LEU A 40 2.54 2.30 0.64
N LEU A 41 3.62 1.53 0.44
CA LEU A 41 4.51 1.73 -0.71
C LEU A 41 3.79 1.53 -2.04
N LEU A 42 2.94 0.50 -2.17
CA LEU A 42 2.16 0.27 -3.38
C LEU A 42 1.23 1.46 -3.69
N LEU A 43 0.60 2.02 -2.66
CA LEU A 43 -0.21 3.22 -2.80
C LEU A 43 0.63 4.43 -3.24
N ASN A 44 1.78 4.66 -2.61
CA ASN A 44 2.69 5.75 -2.98
C ASN A 44 3.17 5.63 -4.44
N VAL A 45 3.54 4.42 -4.88
CA VAL A 45 3.92 4.15 -6.29
C VAL A 45 2.77 4.45 -7.25
N ALA A 46 1.53 4.08 -6.89
CA ALA A 46 0.36 4.37 -7.72
C ALA A 46 0.10 5.89 -7.81
N LEU A 47 0.23 6.60 -6.70
CA LEU A 47 0.12 8.07 -6.65
C LEU A 47 1.24 8.75 -7.44
N ASP A 48 2.47 8.27 -7.34
CA ASP A 48 3.60 8.82 -8.09
C ASP A 48 3.38 8.73 -9.61
N ARG A 49 2.90 7.57 -10.09
CA ARG A 49 2.49 7.40 -11.50
C ARG A 49 1.37 8.36 -11.90
N LEU A 50 0.40 8.59 -11.02
CA LEU A 50 -0.70 9.53 -11.26
C LEU A 50 -0.20 10.99 -11.31
N LEU A 51 0.74 11.34 -10.44
CA LEU A 51 1.30 12.69 -10.34
C LEU A 51 2.24 13.00 -11.51
N SER A 52 3.02 12.03 -11.98
CA SER A 52 3.88 12.16 -13.17
C SER A 52 3.12 12.65 -14.42
N LEU A 53 1.83 12.31 -14.55
CA LEU A 53 0.97 12.80 -15.65
C LEU A 53 0.46 14.24 -15.48
N ARG A 54 0.52 14.81 -14.27
CA ARG A 54 0.03 16.18 -14.02
C ARG A 54 1.13 17.19 -14.30
N LYS A 55 0.84 18.21 -15.11
CA LYS A 55 1.78 19.32 -15.40
C LYS A 55 2.33 20.01 -14.13
N ILE A 56 1.55 20.02 -13.04
CA ILE A 56 1.93 20.59 -11.74
C ILE A 56 3.12 19.83 -11.13
N TYR A 57 3.26 18.53 -11.39
CA TYR A 57 4.36 17.71 -10.87
C TYR A 57 5.71 18.11 -11.44
N ILE A 58 5.78 18.46 -12.74
CA ILE A 58 7.03 18.92 -13.39
C ILE A 58 7.57 20.18 -12.71
N THR A 59 6.69 21.08 -12.27
CA THR A 59 7.08 22.30 -11.54
C THR A 59 7.61 21.98 -10.15
N ILE A 60 7.07 20.97 -9.47
CA ILE A 60 7.46 20.59 -8.10
C ILE A 60 8.74 19.74 -8.09
N ASP A 61 8.86 18.76 -8.99
CA ASP A 61 10.02 17.85 -9.08
C ASP A 61 11.33 18.63 -9.27
N LYS A 62 11.30 19.68 -10.10
CA LYS A 62 12.49 20.46 -10.46
C LYS A 62 13.16 21.15 -9.27
N ASN A 63 12.38 21.55 -8.26
CA ASN A 63 12.90 22.23 -7.07
C ASN A 63 12.95 21.35 -5.82
N TYR A 64 12.09 20.33 -5.69
CA TYR A 64 11.86 19.67 -4.40
C TYR A 64 11.82 18.13 -4.45
N ARG A 65 12.46 17.49 -5.43
CA ARG A 65 12.49 16.01 -5.56
C ARG A 65 12.82 15.26 -4.27
N LYS A 66 13.84 15.73 -3.52
CA LYS A 66 14.25 15.09 -2.25
C LYS A 66 13.17 15.21 -1.17
N LEU A 67 12.58 16.39 -1.00
CA LEU A 67 11.53 16.63 -0.01
C LEU A 67 10.26 15.84 -0.33
N TYR A 68 9.93 15.71 -1.62
CA TYR A 68 8.79 14.93 -2.06
C TYR A 68 8.95 13.43 -1.75
N MET A 69 10.10 12.82 -2.04
CA MET A 69 10.37 11.43 -1.69
C MET A 69 10.28 11.19 -0.18
N THR A 70 10.89 12.06 0.63
CA THR A 70 10.81 11.95 2.08
C THR A 70 9.38 12.14 2.59
N SER A 71 8.62 13.07 2.01
CA SER A 71 7.24 13.34 2.41
C SER A 71 6.30 12.18 2.12
N GLN A 72 6.59 11.34 1.13
CA GLN A 72 5.79 10.15 0.84
C GLN A 72 6.18 8.93 1.68
N THR A 73 7.46 8.78 2.01
CA THR A 73 7.92 7.68 2.88
C THR A 73 7.53 7.89 4.34
N LEU A 74 7.51 9.15 4.79
CA LEU A 74 7.21 9.52 6.17
C LEU A 74 5.85 9.01 6.69
N PRO A 75 4.70 9.15 5.99
CA PRO A 75 3.44 8.58 6.44
C PRO A 75 3.45 7.06 6.50
N SER A 76 4.20 6.38 5.61
CA SER A 76 4.33 4.93 5.63
C SER A 76 5.05 4.43 6.88
N VAL A 77 6.14 5.08 7.23
CA VAL A 77 6.94 4.74 8.41
C VAL A 77 6.18 5.10 9.69
N LEU A 78 5.58 6.28 9.75
CA LEU A 78 4.77 6.69 10.90
C LEU A 78 3.62 5.72 11.16
N TYR A 79 2.83 5.37 10.14
CA TYR A 79 1.72 4.45 10.31
C TYR A 79 2.18 3.06 10.77
N ALA A 80 3.23 2.51 10.15
CA ALA A 80 3.76 1.21 10.55
C ALA A 80 4.29 1.21 11.99
N SER A 81 4.97 2.29 12.41
CA SER A 81 5.48 2.43 13.78
C SER A 81 4.36 2.52 14.82
N ILE A 82 3.28 3.27 14.54
CA ILE A 82 2.12 3.39 15.43
C ILE A 82 1.46 2.02 15.62
N MET A 83 1.27 1.26 14.54
CA MET A 83 0.68 -0.08 14.62
C MET A 83 1.56 -1.06 15.41
N VAL A 84 2.88 -0.99 15.25
CA VAL A 84 3.84 -1.82 16.02
C VAL A 84 3.80 -1.50 17.51
N ILE A 85 3.78 -0.21 17.87
CA ILE A 85 3.70 0.22 19.28
C ILE A 85 2.38 -0.24 19.90
N TRP A 86 1.28 -0.15 19.15
CA TRP A 86 -0.03 -0.60 19.62
C TRP A 86 -0.06 -2.11 19.89
N ILE A 87 0.53 -2.91 19.00
CA ILE A 87 0.62 -4.36 19.17
C ILE A 87 1.47 -4.70 20.40
N TYR A 88 2.56 -3.97 20.63
CA TYR A 88 3.42 -4.18 21.81
C TYR A 88 2.69 -3.81 23.12
N ALA A 89 1.92 -2.72 23.12
CA ALA A 89 1.17 -2.28 24.31
C ALA A 89 0.05 -3.24 24.73
N GLU A 90 -0.52 -3.99 23.79
CA GLU A 90 -1.62 -4.94 24.05
C GLU A 90 -1.13 -6.40 24.25
N GLY A 91 0.18 -6.64 24.28
CA GLY A 91 0.75 -7.97 24.43
C GLY A 91 0.51 -8.57 25.82
N GLU A 92 -0.16 -9.74 25.89
CA GLU A 92 -0.24 -10.53 27.12
C GLU A 92 0.95 -11.50 27.24
N ASP A 93 1.72 -11.40 28.32
CA ASP A 93 3.02 -12.10 28.47
C ASP A 93 2.94 -13.59 28.87
N ASN A 94 1.76 -14.11 29.24
CA ASN A 94 1.69 -15.35 30.05
C ASN A 94 0.86 -16.49 29.45
N LYS A 95 0.79 -16.62 28.12
CA LYS A 95 0.10 -17.76 27.47
C LYS A 95 1.06 -18.55 26.59
N MET A 96 1.00 -19.88 26.65
CA MET A 96 1.71 -20.74 25.70
C MET A 96 0.84 -20.88 24.45
N VAL A 97 1.35 -20.47 23.29
CA VAL A 97 0.58 -20.49 22.04
C VAL A 97 1.42 -21.03 20.89
N VAL A 98 0.73 -21.51 19.86
CA VAL A 98 1.37 -21.82 18.56
C VAL A 98 1.60 -20.51 17.82
N CYS A 99 2.82 -20.31 17.32
CA CYS A 99 3.15 -19.13 16.53
C CYS A 99 2.42 -19.10 15.20
N VAL A 100 1.44 -18.21 15.09
CA VAL A 100 0.72 -17.91 13.85
C VAL A 100 0.68 -16.40 13.67
N ILE A 101 0.75 -15.92 12.43
CA ILE A 101 0.73 -14.48 12.08
C ILE A 101 -0.43 -13.72 12.73
N THR A 102 -1.56 -14.38 12.94
CA THR A 102 -2.76 -13.80 13.55
C THR A 102 -2.79 -13.86 15.07
N ALA A 103 -1.85 -14.57 15.72
CA ALA A 103 -1.81 -14.75 17.18
C ALA A 103 -1.70 -13.42 17.97
N PRO A 104 -0.79 -12.47 17.61
CA PRO A 104 -0.76 -11.16 18.27
C PRO A 104 -1.92 -10.24 17.90
N MET A 105 -2.62 -10.54 16.80
CA MET A 105 -3.68 -9.69 16.27
C MET A 105 -5.04 -10.14 16.80
N ASN A 106 -5.24 -10.04 18.11
CA ASN A 106 -6.49 -10.46 18.72
C ASN A 106 -7.55 -9.35 18.70
N GLY A 107 -8.82 -9.71 18.48
CA GLY A 107 -9.97 -8.81 18.58
C GLY A 107 -9.90 -7.55 17.70
N SER A 108 -9.81 -6.39 18.35
CA SER A 108 -9.94 -5.06 17.72
C SER A 108 -8.82 -4.76 16.72
N ILE A 109 -7.57 -5.16 17.03
CA ILE A 109 -6.40 -4.90 16.19
C ILE A 109 -6.55 -5.58 14.82
N TYR A 110 -7.07 -6.81 14.80
CA TYR A 110 -7.34 -7.52 13.55
C TYR A 110 -8.42 -6.85 12.69
N ILE A 111 -9.50 -6.38 13.32
CA ILE A 111 -10.59 -5.69 12.61
C ILE A 111 -10.06 -4.39 11.98
N VAL A 112 -9.30 -3.60 12.74
CA VAL A 112 -8.67 -2.36 12.26
C VAL A 112 -7.70 -2.66 11.12
N PHE A 113 -6.90 -3.72 11.24
CA PHE A 113 -5.96 -4.15 10.21
C PHE A 113 -6.64 -4.49 8.88
N VAL A 114 -7.62 -5.39 8.92
CA VAL A 114 -8.33 -5.84 7.71
C VAL A 114 -9.06 -4.67 7.05
N LYS A 115 -9.72 -3.82 7.85
CA LYS A 115 -10.39 -2.60 7.36
C LYS A 115 -9.41 -1.64 6.68
N SER A 116 -8.23 -1.43 7.28
CA SER A 116 -7.21 -0.54 6.74
C SER A 116 -6.62 -1.07 5.42
N ILE A 117 -6.31 -2.36 5.36
CA ILE A 117 -5.83 -3.01 4.12
C ILE A 117 -6.87 -2.87 3.01
N LEU A 118 -8.14 -3.14 3.32
CA LEU A 118 -9.22 -3.03 2.34
C LEU A 118 -9.36 -1.58 1.82
N LEU A 119 -9.25 -0.59 2.71
CA LEU A 119 -9.26 0.82 2.33
C LEU A 119 -8.09 1.17 1.40
N PHE A 120 -6.86 0.77 1.73
CA PHE A 120 -5.69 1.01 0.88
C PHE A 120 -5.84 0.36 -0.50
N ASN A 121 -6.35 -0.87 -0.56
CA ASN A 121 -6.59 -1.55 -1.83
C ASN A 121 -7.62 -0.82 -2.71
N ILE A 122 -8.72 -0.34 -2.13
CA ILE A 122 -9.72 0.46 -2.85
C ILE A 122 -9.09 1.75 -3.38
N LEU A 123 -8.28 2.43 -2.57
CA LEU A 123 -7.62 3.67 -2.96
C LEU A 123 -6.59 3.44 -4.09
N ILE A 124 -5.84 2.33 -4.03
CA ILE A 124 -4.93 1.89 -5.10
C ILE A 124 -5.72 1.69 -6.41
N LEU A 125 -6.83 0.96 -6.36
CA LEU A 125 -7.69 0.75 -7.53
C LEU A 125 -8.22 2.07 -8.10
N ALA A 126 -8.70 2.97 -7.25
CA ALA A 126 -9.17 4.29 -7.67
C ALA A 126 -8.05 5.12 -8.33
N CYS A 127 -6.82 5.04 -7.80
CA CYS A 127 -5.65 5.69 -8.40
C CYS A 127 -5.32 5.11 -9.77
N TYR A 128 -5.33 3.79 -9.93
CA TYR A 128 -5.07 3.13 -11.21
C TYR A 128 -6.14 3.44 -12.27
N ILE A 129 -7.41 3.44 -11.88
CA ILE A 129 -8.52 3.83 -12.76
C ILE A 129 -8.33 5.28 -13.23
N SER A 130 -8.04 6.20 -12.29
CA SER A 130 -7.78 7.60 -12.59
C SER A 130 -6.59 7.78 -13.53
N PHE A 131 -5.51 7.03 -13.32
CA PHE A 131 -4.33 7.03 -14.19
C PHE A 131 -4.71 6.63 -15.62
N MET A 132 -5.45 5.53 -15.79
CA MET A 132 -5.92 5.07 -17.11
C MET A 132 -6.78 6.11 -17.81
N PHE A 133 -7.69 6.78 -17.09
CA PHE A 133 -8.50 7.87 -17.65
C PHE A 133 -7.65 9.06 -18.11
N LEU A 134 -6.65 9.46 -17.32
CA LEU A 134 -5.75 10.56 -17.68
C LEU A 134 -4.88 10.21 -18.90
N VAL A 135 -4.33 9.00 -18.96
CA VAL A 135 -3.56 8.53 -20.12
C VAL A 135 -4.44 8.55 -21.38
N LYS A 136 -5.68 8.05 -21.29
CA LYS A 136 -6.62 8.07 -22.42
C LYS A 136 -6.91 9.50 -22.88
N LYS A 137 -7.12 10.44 -21.96
CA LYS A 137 -7.33 11.86 -22.28
C LYS A 137 -6.12 12.49 -22.97
N VAL A 138 -4.90 12.23 -22.49
CA VAL A 138 -3.66 12.73 -23.09
C VAL A 138 -3.44 12.13 -24.48
N HIS A 139 -3.71 10.84 -24.67
CA HIS A 139 -3.60 10.17 -25.97
C HIS A 139 -4.54 10.78 -27.01
N MET A 140 -5.82 10.99 -26.67
CA MET A 140 -6.78 11.63 -27.58
C MET A 140 -6.37 13.06 -27.95
N SER A 141 -5.84 13.82 -26.99
CA SER A 141 -5.33 15.17 -27.25
C SER A 141 -4.13 15.15 -28.22
N LYS A 142 -3.18 14.23 -28.05
CA LYS A 142 -2.02 14.10 -28.96
C LYS A 142 -2.45 13.70 -30.37
N LEU A 143 -3.44 12.81 -30.49
CA LEU A 143 -4.01 12.40 -31.77
C LEU A 143 -4.60 13.61 -32.50
N PHE A 144 -5.42 14.41 -31.82
CA PHE A 144 -6.02 15.62 -32.38
C PHE A 144 -4.95 16.63 -32.84
N THR A 145 -3.94 16.92 -32.02
CA THR A 145 -2.84 17.82 -32.40
C THR A 145 -2.06 17.32 -33.62
N LYS A 146 -1.82 16.00 -33.72
CA LYS A 146 -1.15 15.39 -34.87
C LYS A 146 -1.98 15.54 -36.15
N TYR A 147 -3.29 15.30 -36.10
CA TYR A 147 -4.18 15.52 -37.24
C TYR A 147 -4.24 16.99 -37.68
N LEU A 148 -4.26 17.92 -36.72
CA LEU A 148 -4.27 19.36 -37.02
C LEU A 148 -2.95 19.81 -37.67
N SER A 149 -1.81 19.24 -37.25
CA SER A 149 -0.51 19.45 -37.91
C SER A 149 -0.49 18.92 -39.35
N TYR A 150 -1.13 17.77 -39.63
CA TYR A 150 -1.24 17.27 -41.00
C TYR A 150 -2.10 18.20 -41.88
N CYS A 151 -3.24 18.68 -41.40
CA CYS A 151 -4.07 19.65 -42.13
C CYS A 151 -3.36 20.98 -42.41
N ALA A 152 -2.60 21.48 -41.43
CA ALA A 152 -1.79 22.69 -41.60
C ALA A 152 -0.70 22.49 -42.66
N SER A 153 -0.05 21.32 -42.68
CA SER A 153 0.96 21.00 -43.68
C SER A 153 0.38 20.82 -45.09
N SER A 154 -0.82 20.26 -45.22
CA SER A 154 -1.50 20.11 -46.52
C SER A 154 -1.99 21.46 -47.10
N SER A 155 -2.36 22.43 -46.26
CA SER A 155 -2.79 23.76 -46.74
C SER A 155 -1.62 24.60 -47.28
N TRP A 156 -0.39 24.42 -46.76
CA TRP A 156 0.82 25.06 -47.30
C TRP A 156 1.23 24.53 -48.68
N MET A 157 0.85 23.29 -49.02
CA MET A 157 1.20 22.65 -50.29
C MET A 157 0.22 22.99 -51.43
N ILE A 158 -0.92 23.61 -51.12
CA ILE A 158 -1.92 24.07 -52.11
C ILE A 158 -1.71 25.57 -52.43
N LEU A 159 -0.99 26.31 -51.58
CA LEU A 159 -0.76 27.75 -51.72
C LEU A 159 0.59 28.12 -52.37
N ASN A 160 1.37 27.14 -52.83
CA ASN A 160 2.64 27.30 -53.55
C ASN A 160 2.66 26.39 -54.78
#